data_AF-A0A318LLQ7-F1
#
_entry.id   AF-A0A318LLQ7-F1
#
_cell.length_a   1.000
_cell.length_b   1.000
_cell.length_c   1.000
_cell.angle_alpha   90.00
_cell.angle_beta   90.00
_cell.angle_gamma   90.00
#
_symmetry.space_group_name_H-M   'P 1'
#
loop_
_entity.id
_entity.type
_entity.pdbx_description
1 polymer ?
#
loop_
_entity_poly.entity_id
_entity_poly.type
_entity_poly.pdbx_seq_one_letter_code
_entity_poly.pdbx_strand_id
1 'polypeptide(L)'
;MLPLYLTQGAVLRFVSLPVVFAQRQTEDLGTAGMLGVLVWTAGFAFEAVGDEQPRRFKSDPANRGRVPDRGLWRYTRHPNYSGDACVWWGRYLLAAQHLPGAATVLSPVLTTWLLARGIGTPLLERHLSESRPGPREYVARTSGFVPLPPRPPRDRSR
;
A
#
# COMPACT_ATOMS: atom_id res chain seq x y z
N MET A 1 14.67 -21.44 13.15
CA MET A 1 14.97 -20.00 13.03
C MET A 1 15.80 -19.66 11.79
N LEU A 2 16.95 -20.30 11.53
CA LEU A 2 17.78 -20.01 10.35
C LEU A 2 17.06 -20.04 8.97
N PRO A 3 16.19 -21.01 8.65
CA PRO A 3 15.48 -21.05 7.36
C PRO A 3 14.53 -19.87 7.14
N LEU A 4 13.96 -19.32 8.22
CA LEU A 4 13.10 -18.14 8.16
C LEU A 4 13.90 -16.90 7.75
N TYR A 5 15.05 -16.68 8.39
CA TYR A 5 15.92 -15.55 8.08
C TYR A 5 16.48 -15.62 6.65
N LEU A 6 16.80 -16.82 6.15
CA LEU A 6 17.23 -17.01 4.77
C LEU A 6 16.12 -16.64 3.78
N THR A 7 14.89 -17.08 4.05
CA THR A 7 13.72 -16.73 3.22
C THR A 7 13.48 -15.22 3.24
N GLN A 8 13.50 -14.58 4.42
CA GLN A 8 13.34 -13.13 4.55
C GLN A 8 14.45 -12.37 3.81
N GLY A 9 15.71 -12.79 3.94
CA GLY A 9 16.84 -12.19 3.24
C GLY A 9 16.74 -12.31 1.72
N ALA A 10 16.28 -13.46 1.21
CA ALA A 10 16.06 -13.67 -0.22
C ALA A 10 14.97 -12.75 -0.77
N VAL A 11 13.83 -12.62 -0.06
CA VAL A 11 12.74 -11.71 -0.43
C VAL A 11 13.22 -10.25 -0.41
N LEU A 12 13.90 -9.84 0.66
CA LEU A 12 14.45 -8.48 0.78
C LEU A 12 15.40 -8.15 -0.37
N ARG A 13 16.31 -9.08 -0.71
CA ARG A 13 17.24 -8.91 -1.82
C ARG A 13 16.51 -8.76 -3.14
N PHE A 14 15.51 -9.60 -3.41
CA PHE A 14 14.72 -9.55 -4.63
C PHE A 14 13.94 -8.25 -4.75
N VAL A 15 13.24 -7.86 -3.69
CA VAL A 15 12.44 -6.63 -3.64
C VAL A 15 13.34 -5.40 -3.80
N SER A 16 14.58 -5.43 -3.30
CA SER A 16 15.53 -4.31 -3.40
C SER A 16 16.21 -4.18 -4.77
N LEU A 17 16.05 -5.12 -5.71
CA LEU A 17 16.71 -5.09 -7.01
C LEU A 17 16.53 -3.77 -7.78
N PRO A 18 15.32 -3.19 -7.91
CA PRO A 18 15.15 -1.94 -8.64
C PRO A 18 15.97 -0.80 -8.05
N VAL A 19 16.08 -0.74 -6.71
CA VAL A 19 16.88 0.29 -6.03
C VAL A 19 18.36 0.15 -6.35
N VAL A 20 18.89 -1.08 -6.33
CA VAL A 20 20.29 -1.34 -6.66
C VAL A 20 20.60 -0.96 -8.11
N PHE A 21 19.68 -1.21 -9.04
CA PHE A 21 19.85 -0.80 -10.44
C PHE A 21 19.72 0.70 -10.62
N ALA A 22 18.75 1.35 -9.98
CA ALA A 22 18.60 2.81 -10.02
C ALA A 22 19.85 3.53 -9.50
N GLN A 23 20.47 3.05 -8.42
CA GLN A 23 21.68 3.64 -7.84
C GLN A 23 22.94 3.49 -8.71
N ARG A 24 22.94 2.54 -9.65
CA ARG A 24 24.08 2.31 -10.55
C ARG A 24 24.02 3.14 -11.83
N GLN A 25 22.94 3.88 -12.04
CA GLN A 25 22.80 4.76 -13.19
C GLN A 25 23.61 6.03 -12.97
N THR A 26 24.41 6.40 -13.95
CA THR A 26 25.21 7.64 -13.96
C THR A 26 24.65 8.68 -14.93
N GLU A 27 23.60 8.34 -15.66
CA GLU A 27 22.94 9.21 -16.62
C GLU A 27 21.92 10.12 -15.93
N ASP A 28 21.58 11.23 -16.59
CA ASP A 28 20.56 12.16 -16.13
C ASP A 28 19.17 11.50 -16.08
N LEU A 29 18.26 12.10 -15.30
CA LEU A 29 16.87 11.64 -15.21
C LEU A 29 16.14 11.87 -16.53
N GLY A 30 15.90 10.80 -17.27
CA GLY A 30 14.99 10.79 -18.42
C GLY A 30 13.52 10.78 -17.99
N THR A 31 12.63 10.70 -18.98
CA THR A 31 11.17 10.73 -18.76
C THR A 31 10.69 9.66 -17.77
N ALA A 32 11.21 8.44 -17.87
CA ALA A 32 10.87 7.36 -16.95
C ALA A 32 11.33 7.67 -15.51
N GLY A 33 12.51 8.27 -15.35
CA GLY A 33 13.02 8.72 -14.06
C GLY A 33 12.13 9.82 -13.44
N MET A 34 11.75 10.83 -14.23
CA MET A 34 10.84 11.90 -13.77
C MET A 34 9.47 11.36 -13.35
N LEU A 35 8.89 10.45 -14.15
CA LEU A 35 7.65 9.77 -13.78
C LEU A 35 7.82 8.94 -12.51
N GLY A 36 8.97 8.28 -12.34
CA GLY A 36 9.31 7.55 -11.12
C GLY A 36 9.32 8.43 -9.88
N VAL A 37 9.95 9.61 -9.93
CA VAL A 37 9.94 10.59 -8.84
C VAL A 37 8.53 11.05 -8.51
N LEU A 38 7.71 11.35 -9.53
CA LEU A 38 6.34 11.81 -9.33
C LEU A 38 5.47 10.72 -8.67
N VAL A 39 5.53 9.49 -9.19
CA VAL A 39 4.80 8.35 -8.63
C VAL A 39 5.27 8.03 -7.20
N TRP A 40 6.58 8.08 -6.96
CA TRP A 40 7.14 7.88 -5.63
C TRP A 40 6.66 8.94 -4.64
N THR A 41 6.71 10.22 -5.03
CA THR A 41 6.30 11.34 -4.16
C THR A 41 4.81 11.27 -3.83
N ALA A 42 3.97 10.98 -4.83
CA ALA A 42 2.54 10.79 -4.63
C ALA A 42 2.26 9.60 -3.69
N GLY A 43 2.95 8.46 -3.90
CA GLY A 43 2.85 7.29 -3.04
C GLY A 43 3.24 7.57 -1.60
N PHE A 44 4.39 8.23 -1.40
CA PHE A 44 4.89 8.60 -0.08
C PHE A 44 3.95 9.57 0.64
N ALA A 45 3.42 10.57 -0.05
CA ALA A 45 2.42 11.48 0.52
C ALA A 45 1.14 10.74 0.91
N PHE A 46 0.67 9.81 0.06
CA PHE A 46 -0.52 9.00 0.33
C PHE A 46 -0.32 8.08 1.54
N GLU A 47 0.87 7.50 1.68
CA GLU A 47 1.27 6.69 2.83
C GLU A 47 1.33 7.52 4.13
N ALA A 48 2.07 8.62 4.11
CA ALA A 48 2.23 9.50 5.27
C ALA A 48 0.88 10.06 5.77
N VAL A 49 0.02 10.50 4.86
CA VAL A 49 -1.34 10.96 5.20
C VAL A 49 -2.22 9.80 5.68
N GLY A 50 -2.06 8.62 5.06
CA GLY A 50 -2.78 7.40 5.41
C GLY A 50 -2.51 6.94 6.85
N ASP A 51 -1.27 7.09 7.33
CA ASP A 51 -0.87 6.74 8.70
C ASP A 51 -1.20 7.84 9.72
N GLU A 52 -1.12 9.10 9.32
CA GLU A 52 -1.38 10.24 10.20
C GLU A 52 -2.89 10.38 10.54
N GLN A 53 -3.78 10.09 9.58
CA GLN A 53 -5.23 10.21 9.77
C GLN A 53 -5.76 9.34 10.93
N PRO A 54 -5.46 8.04 11.01
CA PRO A 54 -5.84 7.18 12.14
C PRO A 54 -5.18 7.60 13.44
N ARG A 55 -3.93 8.08 13.39
CA ARG A 55 -3.20 8.53 14.59
C ARG A 55 -3.94 9.68 15.26
N ARG A 56 -4.33 10.69 14.49
CA ARG A 56 -5.16 11.82 14.96
C ARG A 56 -6.56 11.38 15.37
N PHE A 57 -7.17 10.47 14.61
CA PHE A 57 -8.51 9.96 14.94
C PHE A 57 -8.54 9.25 16.30
N LYS A 58 -7.53 8.41 16.59
CA LYS A 58 -7.43 7.63 17.83
C LYS A 58 -7.01 8.46 19.05
N SER A 59 -6.39 9.64 18.87
CA SER A 59 -6.04 10.51 20.00
C SER A 59 -7.26 11.17 20.65
N ASP A 60 -8.41 11.21 19.98
CA ASP A 60 -9.65 11.74 20.52
C ASP A 60 -10.46 10.63 21.24
N PRO A 61 -10.71 10.74 22.56
CA PRO A 61 -11.51 9.77 23.32
C PRO A 61 -12.93 9.58 22.78
N ALA A 62 -13.52 10.57 22.10
CA ALA A 62 -14.85 10.48 21.50
C ALA A 62 -14.91 9.46 20.34
N ASN A 63 -13.74 9.08 19.80
CA ASN A 63 -13.63 8.11 18.72
C ASN A 63 -13.39 6.67 19.19
N ARG A 64 -13.43 6.40 20.51
CA ARG A 64 -13.28 5.05 21.06
C ARG A 64 -14.32 4.10 20.46
N GLY A 65 -13.82 3.02 19.86
CA GLY A 65 -14.66 1.98 19.23
C GLY A 65 -15.16 2.33 17.82
N ARG A 66 -14.83 3.50 17.28
CA ARG A 66 -15.14 3.90 15.90
C ARG A 66 -13.96 3.60 14.97
N VAL A 67 -14.23 3.59 13.66
CA VAL A 67 -13.22 3.44 12.61
C VAL A 67 -13.06 4.76 11.83
N PRO A 68 -11.85 5.13 11.42
CA PRO A 68 -11.67 6.27 10.53
C PRO A 68 -12.27 5.95 9.16
N ASP A 69 -13.25 6.73 8.73
CA ASP A 69 -13.99 6.55 7.47
C ASP A 69 -13.96 7.80 6.57
N ARG A 70 -13.15 8.81 6.93
CA ARG A 70 -12.98 10.08 6.22
C ARG A 70 -11.59 10.20 5.60
N GLY A 71 -11.43 11.16 4.68
CA GLY A 71 -10.15 11.39 4.01
C GLY A 71 -9.78 10.22 3.11
N LEU A 72 -8.54 9.74 3.20
CA LEU A 72 -8.06 8.62 2.38
C LEU A 72 -8.74 7.30 2.76
N TRP A 73 -9.12 7.16 4.03
CA TRP A 73 -9.82 6.00 4.58
C TRP A 73 -11.25 5.83 4.03
N ARG A 74 -11.78 6.85 3.34
CA ARG A 74 -13.03 6.73 2.58
C ARG A 74 -12.87 5.91 1.29
N TYR A 75 -11.69 5.96 0.69
CA TYR A 75 -11.42 5.39 -0.64
C TYR A 75 -10.78 4.00 -0.56
N THR A 76 -10.00 3.77 0.50
CA THR A 76 -9.37 2.47 0.74
C THR A 76 -9.22 2.22 2.24
N ARG A 77 -9.29 0.96 2.65
CA ARG A 77 -9.12 0.52 4.04
C ARG A 77 -7.66 0.47 4.47
N HIS A 78 -6.73 0.46 3.52
CA HIS A 78 -5.29 0.48 3.77
C HIS A 78 -4.63 1.50 2.83
N PRO A 79 -4.83 2.80 3.08
CA PRO A 79 -4.25 3.83 2.22
C PRO A 79 -2.73 3.76 2.21
N ASN A 80 -2.13 3.49 3.36
CA ASN A 80 -0.70 3.23 3.49
C ASN A 80 -0.19 2.12 2.57
N TYR A 81 -0.90 1.00 2.44
CA TYR A 81 -0.47 -0.10 1.55
C TYR A 81 -0.53 0.29 0.07
N SER A 82 -1.49 1.15 -0.29
CA SER A 82 -1.57 1.70 -1.64
C SER A 82 -0.41 2.65 -1.92
N GLY A 83 -0.09 3.49 -0.93
CA GLY A 83 1.03 4.43 -0.98
C GLY A 83 2.36 3.70 -1.11
N ASP A 84 2.61 2.68 -0.28
CA ASP A 84 3.82 1.87 -0.34
C ASP A 84 3.95 1.16 -1.70
N ALA A 85 2.86 0.63 -2.25
CA ALA A 85 2.88 0.07 -3.61
C ALA A 85 3.29 1.11 -4.67
N CYS A 86 2.73 2.33 -4.63
CA CYS A 86 3.15 3.43 -5.50
C CYS A 86 4.64 3.78 -5.31
N VAL A 87 5.13 3.79 -4.06
CA VAL A 87 6.54 4.00 -3.75
C VAL A 87 7.43 2.94 -4.42
N TRP A 88 7.04 1.67 -4.40
CA TRP A 88 7.77 0.59 -5.10
C TRP A 88 7.73 0.72 -6.62
N TRP A 89 6.58 1.10 -7.18
CA TRP A 89 6.47 1.40 -8.62
C TRP A 89 7.31 2.61 -9.03
N GLY A 90 7.38 3.66 -8.20
CA GLY A 90 8.25 4.82 -8.44
C GLY A 90 9.73 4.46 -8.45
N ARG A 91 10.19 3.63 -7.50
CA ARG A 91 11.56 3.08 -7.48
C ARG A 91 11.86 2.21 -8.70
N TYR A 92 10.90 1.42 -9.15
CA TYR A 92 11.04 0.64 -10.37
C TYR A 92 11.17 1.54 -11.61
N LEU A 93 10.36 2.58 -11.73
CA LEU A 93 10.46 3.52 -12.86
C LEU A 93 11.81 4.24 -12.92
N LEU A 94 12.40 4.57 -11.76
CA LEU A 94 13.78 5.05 -11.67
C LEU A 94 14.79 4.01 -12.19
N ALA A 95 14.58 2.72 -11.92
CA ALA A 95 15.42 1.65 -12.45
C ALA A 95 15.19 1.40 -13.94
N ALA A 96 13.95 1.54 -14.42
CA ALA A 96 13.51 1.15 -15.75
C ALA A 96 13.98 2.08 -16.88
N GLN A 97 14.82 3.07 -16.58
CA GLN A 97 15.49 3.90 -17.59
C GLN A 97 16.35 3.07 -18.56
N HIS A 98 16.78 1.87 -18.14
CA HIS A 98 17.52 0.93 -18.99
C HIS A 98 16.98 -0.50 -18.86
N LEU A 99 17.24 -1.31 -19.88
CA LEU A 99 16.81 -2.72 -19.95
C LEU A 99 17.13 -3.55 -18.70
N PRO A 100 18.34 -3.48 -18.10
CA PRO A 100 18.64 -4.27 -16.90
C PRO A 100 17.77 -3.90 -15.69
N GLY A 101 17.45 -2.61 -15.52
CA GLY A 101 16.56 -2.18 -14.45
C GLY A 101 15.09 -2.45 -14.78
N ALA A 102 14.68 -2.34 -16.04
CA ALA A 102 13.33 -2.74 -16.48
C ALA A 102 13.06 -4.24 -16.26
N ALA A 103 14.09 -5.10 -16.36
CA ALA A 103 13.97 -6.51 -16.04
C ALA A 103 13.59 -6.79 -14.56
N THR A 104 13.70 -5.79 -13.68
CA THR A 104 13.32 -5.92 -12.26
C THR A 104 11.82 -5.75 -11.98
N VAL A 105 10.96 -5.65 -13.02
CA VAL A 105 9.50 -5.44 -12.91
C VAL A 105 8.79 -6.45 -12.00
N LEU A 106 9.33 -7.66 -11.86
CA LEU A 106 8.78 -8.67 -10.96
C LEU A 106 8.89 -8.27 -9.48
N SER A 107 9.82 -7.38 -9.13
CA SER A 107 9.96 -6.85 -7.77
C SER A 107 8.74 -6.03 -7.33
N PRO A 108 8.35 -4.91 -7.98
CA PRO A 108 7.16 -4.15 -7.58
C PRO A 108 5.87 -4.95 -7.71
N VAL A 109 5.81 -5.92 -8.65
CA VAL A 109 4.68 -6.85 -8.77
C VAL A 109 4.56 -7.74 -7.53
N LEU A 110 5.66 -8.36 -7.09
CA LEU A 110 5.66 -9.19 -5.89
C LEU A 110 5.32 -8.35 -4.65
N THR A 111 5.90 -7.16 -4.50
CA THR A 111 5.62 -6.30 -3.35
C THR A 111 4.15 -5.86 -3.33
N THR A 112 3.60 -5.45 -4.48
CA THR A 112 2.17 -5.11 -4.60
C THR A 112 1.30 -6.30 -4.22
N TRP A 113 1.66 -7.51 -4.65
CA TRP A 113 0.92 -8.73 -4.31
C TRP A 113 0.99 -9.08 -2.82
N LEU A 114 2.16 -8.92 -2.19
CA LEU A 114 2.33 -9.16 -0.75
C LEU A 114 1.50 -8.17 0.08
N LEU A 115 1.52 -6.88 -0.31
CA LEU A 115 0.72 -5.82 0.32
C LEU A 115 -0.79 -6.05 0.12
N ALA A 116 -1.20 -6.38 -1.10
CA ALA A 116 -2.60 -6.62 -1.43
C ALA A 116 -3.17 -7.88 -0.76
N ARG A 117 -2.36 -8.94 -0.59
CA ARG A 117 -2.76 -10.12 0.20
C ARG A 117 -2.88 -9.82 1.68
N GLY A 118 -2.22 -8.75 2.16
CA GLY A 118 -2.35 -8.27 3.53
C GLY A 118 -2.06 -9.37 4.53
N ILE A 119 -0.80 -9.76 4.70
CA ILE A 119 -0.45 -10.79 5.67
C ILE A 119 -0.91 -10.33 7.06
N GLY A 120 -2.01 -10.90 7.57
CA GLY A 120 -2.60 -10.61 8.89
C GLY A 120 -3.76 -9.60 8.91
N THR A 121 -3.91 -8.69 7.93
CA THR A 121 -4.98 -7.69 7.93
C THR A 121 -6.39 -8.26 7.73
N PRO A 122 -6.64 -9.21 6.79
CA PRO A 122 -7.97 -9.81 6.62
C PRO A 122 -8.43 -10.61 7.85
N LEU A 123 -7.50 -11.23 8.58
CA LEU A 123 -7.80 -11.97 9.81
C LEU A 123 -8.18 -11.01 10.94
N LEU A 124 -7.42 -9.94 11.12
CA LEU A 124 -7.73 -8.89 12.09
C LEU A 124 -9.04 -8.18 11.78
N GLU A 125 -9.29 -7.87 10.50
CA GLU A 125 -10.54 -7.26 10.04
C GLU A 125 -11.74 -8.17 10.28
N ARG A 126 -11.63 -9.48 9.99
CA ARG A 126 -12.70 -10.45 10.29
C ARG A 126 -13.03 -10.46 11.77
N HIS A 127 -12.02 -10.56 12.64
CA HIS A 127 -12.22 -10.60 14.09
C HIS A 127 -12.85 -9.31 14.64
N LEU A 128 -12.42 -8.15 14.15
CA LEU A 128 -13.00 -6.85 14.50
C LEU A 128 -14.44 -6.69 13.99
N SER A 129 -14.72 -7.20 12.80
CA SER A 129 -16.05 -7.18 12.18
C SER A 129 -17.03 -8.15 12.86
N GLU A 130 -16.54 -9.24 13.44
CA GLU A 130 -17.35 -10.18 14.23
C GLU A 130 -17.67 -9.63 15.62
N SER A 131 -16.74 -8.87 16.20
CA SER A 131 -16.88 -8.33 17.55
C SER A 131 -17.69 -7.03 17.63
N ARG A 132 -17.90 -6.31 16.52
CA ARG A 132 -18.61 -5.00 16.49
C ARG A 132 -19.44 -4.81 15.21
N PRO A 133 -20.67 -4.24 15.30
CA PRO A 133 -21.54 -4.05 14.13
C PRO A 133 -21.08 -2.93 13.15
N GLY A 134 -20.48 -1.83 13.63
CA GLY A 134 -20.04 -0.70 12.78
C GLY A 134 -18.95 -1.02 11.74
N PRO A 135 -17.91 -1.80 12.07
CA PRO A 135 -16.85 -2.19 11.12
C PRO A 135 -17.33 -2.99 9.89
N ARG A 136 -18.44 -3.72 9.97
CA ARG A 136 -18.95 -4.55 8.85
C ARG A 136 -19.41 -3.72 7.65
N GLU A 137 -20.16 -2.65 7.91
CA GLU A 137 -20.66 -1.77 6.84
C GLU A 137 -19.53 -0.99 6.17
N TYR A 138 -18.52 -0.59 6.93
CA TYR A 138 -17.32 0.05 6.40
C TYR A 138 -16.52 -0.91 5.49
N VAL A 139 -16.30 -2.15 5.95
CA VAL A 139 -15.61 -3.19 5.15
C VAL A 139 -16.34 -3.52 3.85
N ALA A 140 -17.67 -3.54 3.86
CA ALA A 140 -18.47 -3.83 2.67
C ALA A 140 -18.42 -2.72 1.61
N ARG A 141 -18.27 -1.47 2.05
CA ARG A 141 -18.36 -0.26 1.22
C ARG A 141 -17.02 0.20 0.65
N THR A 142 -15.95 0.00 1.42
CA THR A 142 -14.63 0.56 1.14
C THR A 142 -13.69 -0.48 0.54
N SER A 143 -13.00 -0.13 -0.53
CA SER A 143 -11.99 -1.00 -1.16
C SER A 143 -10.89 -1.38 -0.17
N GLY A 144 -10.33 -2.59 -0.29
CA GLY A 144 -9.28 -3.06 0.61
C GLY A 144 -7.92 -2.40 0.33
N PHE A 145 -7.55 -2.32 -0.95
CA PHE A 145 -6.23 -1.90 -1.39
C PHE A 145 -6.37 -0.71 -2.34
N VAL A 146 -6.86 -0.92 -3.56
CA VAL A 146 -6.97 0.17 -4.57
C VAL A 146 -7.87 1.32 -4.06
N PRO A 147 -7.44 2.58 -4.08
CA PRO A 147 -8.27 3.72 -3.69
C PRO A 147 -9.40 3.90 -4.70
N LEU A 148 -10.61 3.50 -4.31
CA LEU A 148 -11.81 3.55 -5.15
C LEU A 148 -12.94 4.29 -4.43
N PRO A 149 -13.83 4.99 -5.15
CA PRO A 149 -15.03 5.56 -4.55
C PRO A 149 -15.84 4.48 -3.78
N PRO A 150 -16.39 4.82 -2.60
CA PRO A 150 -17.15 3.86 -1.80
C PRO A 150 -18.39 3.37 -2.55
N ARG A 151 -18.68 2.07 -2.42
CA ARG A 151 -19.85 1.46 -3.06
C ARG A 151 -21.16 2.01 -2.47
N PRO A 152 -22.25 2.10 -3.25
CA PRO A 152 -23.56 2.45 -2.71
C PRO A 152 -24.00 1.44 -1.63
N PRO A 153 -24.81 1.85 -0.64
CA PRO A 153 -25.44 0.91 0.28
C PRO A 153 -26.20 -0.16 -0.54
N ARG A 154 -25.98 -1.44 -0.24
CA ARG A 154 -26.83 -2.51 -0.79
C ARG A 154 -28.22 -2.31 -0.22
N ASP A 155 -29.16 -1.93 -1.08
CA ASP A 155 -30.58 -1.96 -0.75
C ASP A 155 -30.95 -3.38 -0.32
N ARG A 156 -31.46 -3.51 0.91
CA ARG A 156 -31.89 -4.80 1.47
C ARG A 156 -33.33 -5.14 1.10
N SER A 157 -34.00 -4.36 0.25
CA SER A 157 -35.30 -4.75 -0.29
C SER A 157 -35.15 -5.73 -1.47
N ARG A 158 -34.95 -7.02 -1.18
CA ARG A 158 -35.28 -8.16 -2.06
C ARG A 158 -35.14 -9.47 -1.30
#